data_AF-A0A8S4G429-F1
#
_entry.id   AF-A0A8S4G429-F1
#
_cell.length_a   1.000
_cell.length_b   1.000
_cell.length_c   1.000
_cell.angle_alpha   90.00
_cell.angle_beta   90.00
_cell.angle_gamma   90.00
#
_symmetry.space_group_name_H-M   'P 1'
#
loop_
_entity.id
_entity.type
_entity.pdbx_description
1 polymer ?
#
loop_
_entity_poly.entity_id
_entity_poly.type
_entity_poly.pdbx_seq_one_letter_code
_entity_poly.pdbx_strand_id
1 'polypeptide(L)'
;MPKNNVTEDQVGNIEQGEFLEERKVMCYIKCIYAMGGAIKNDKFVYDAMIKHVNLVFPPEIKEPTLAAINQCRDVDKQYADSCEAAYWVAKCMYEYGPEQFFFP
;
A
#
# COMPACT_ATOMS: atom_id res chain seq x y z
N MET A 1 1.13 -15.76 -3.58
CA MET A 1 1.32 -15.64 -5.05
C MET A 1 0.18 -16.15 -5.94
N PRO A 2 -0.65 -17.19 -5.65
CA PRO A 2 -1.56 -17.74 -6.68
C PRO A 2 -2.85 -16.94 -6.96
N LYS A 3 -3.08 -15.78 -6.32
CA LYS A 3 -4.33 -15.00 -6.53
C LYS A 3 -4.29 -14.00 -7.68
N ASN A 4 -3.09 -13.58 -8.14
CA ASN A 4 -2.96 -12.51 -9.15
C ASN A 4 -2.09 -12.87 -10.36
N ASN A 5 -1.61 -14.12 -10.47
CA ASN A 5 -0.74 -14.59 -11.57
C ASN A 5 0.46 -13.66 -11.85
N VAL A 6 1.06 -13.11 -10.79
CA VAL A 6 2.30 -12.32 -10.85
C VAL A 6 3.51 -13.22 -10.57
N THR A 7 4.65 -12.91 -11.18
CA THR A 7 5.93 -13.54 -10.87
C THR A 7 6.64 -12.78 -9.75
N GLU A 8 7.63 -13.41 -9.12
CA GLU A 8 8.46 -12.77 -8.09
C GLU A 8 9.16 -11.52 -8.64
N ASP A 9 9.75 -11.59 -9.83
CA ASP A 9 10.40 -10.44 -10.49
C ASP A 9 9.47 -9.23 -10.70
N GLN A 10 8.15 -9.43 -10.74
CA GLN A 10 7.19 -8.35 -10.98
C GLN A 10 6.75 -7.62 -9.72
N VAL A 11 6.93 -8.24 -8.55
CA VAL A 11 6.40 -7.71 -7.28
C VAL A 11 7.40 -7.72 -6.13
N GLY A 12 8.49 -8.47 -6.26
CA GLY A 12 9.53 -8.62 -5.25
C GLY A 12 10.35 -7.35 -5.03
N ASN A 13 10.30 -6.42 -5.98
CA ASN A 13 11.05 -5.16 -5.92
C ASN A 13 10.20 -3.93 -5.54
N ILE A 14 8.95 -4.12 -5.12
CA ILE A 14 8.03 -3.01 -4.78
C ILE A 14 8.56 -2.23 -3.58
N GLU A 15 9.14 -2.90 -2.59
CA GLU A 15 9.71 -2.26 -1.39
C GLU A 15 10.92 -1.36 -1.74
N GLN A 16 11.62 -1.66 -2.84
CA GLN A 16 12.75 -0.92 -3.39
C GLN A 16 12.31 0.20 -4.36
N GLY A 17 11.01 0.41 -4.53
CA GLY A 17 10.46 1.47 -5.38
C GLY A 17 10.22 1.07 -6.83
N GLU A 18 10.34 -0.21 -7.18
CA GLU A 18 10.04 -0.69 -8.53
C GLU A 18 8.55 -0.96 -8.69
N PHE A 19 7.80 0.10 -8.98
CA PHE A 19 6.37 0.05 -9.23
C PHE A 19 6.08 -0.17 -10.73
N LEU A 20 5.77 -1.41 -11.11
CA LEU A 20 5.33 -1.72 -12.48
C LEU A 20 3.87 -1.34 -12.70
N GLU A 21 3.61 -0.49 -13.70
CA GLU A 21 2.26 -0.04 -14.10
C GLU A 21 1.50 -1.13 -14.88
N GLU A 22 1.51 -2.35 -14.37
CA GLU A 22 0.79 -3.49 -14.92
C GLU A 22 -0.42 -3.81 -14.05
N ARG A 23 -1.58 -4.04 -14.69
CA ARG A 23 -2.85 -4.37 -14.02
C ARG A 23 -2.72 -5.45 -12.94
N LYS A 24 -1.98 -6.52 -13.23
CA LYS A 24 -1.78 -7.65 -12.30
C LYS A 24 -0.94 -7.28 -11.08
N VAL A 25 0.05 -6.41 -11.24
CA VAL A 25 0.88 -5.88 -10.14
C VAL A 25 0.05 -4.94 -9.26
N MET A 26 -0.75 -4.07 -9.87
CA MET A 26 -1.69 -3.21 -9.15
C MET A 26 -2.66 -4.04 -8.30
N CYS A 27 -3.25 -5.10 -8.86
CA CYS A 27 -4.17 -5.95 -8.11
C CYS A 27 -3.46 -6.85 -7.08
N TYR A 28 -2.17 -7.14 -7.28
CA TYR A 28 -1.33 -7.72 -6.24
C TYR A 28 -1.20 -6.80 -5.03
N ILE A 29 -0.87 -5.52 -5.24
CA ILE A 29 -0.80 -4.51 -4.18
C ILE A 29 -2.12 -4.41 -3.42
N LYS A 30 -3.24 -4.30 -4.15
CA LYS A 30 -4.58 -4.34 -3.54
C LYS A 30 -4.79 -5.58 -2.68
N CYS A 31 -4.38 -6.76 -3.16
CA CYS A 31 -4.55 -8.01 -2.42
C CYS A 31 -3.73 -8.01 -1.11
N ILE A 32 -2.50 -7.49 -1.13
CA ILE A 32 -1.67 -7.34 0.07
C ILE A 32 -2.35 -6.41 1.07
N TYR A 33 -2.82 -5.25 0.62
CA TYR A 33 -3.55 -4.30 1.47
C TYR A 33 -4.87 -4.85 2.01
N ALA A 34 -5.61 -5.63 1.22
CA ALA A 34 -6.81 -6.30 1.71
C ALA A 34 -6.48 -7.37 2.78
N MET A 35 -5.40 -8.14 2.61
CA MET A 35 -4.94 -9.10 3.63
C MET A 35 -4.46 -8.41 4.91
N GLY A 36 -3.81 -7.25 4.79
CA GLY A 36 -3.43 -6.39 5.92
C GLY A 36 -4.60 -5.61 6.53
N GLY A 37 -5.82 -5.73 5.99
CA GLY A 37 -7.01 -5.03 6.48
C GLY A 37 -7.07 -3.54 6.15
N ALA A 38 -6.18 -3.03 5.30
CA ALA A 38 -6.18 -1.65 4.82
C ALA A 38 -7.30 -1.36 3.81
N ILE A 39 -7.78 -2.38 3.10
CA ILE A 39 -8.89 -2.29 2.14
C ILE A 39 -10.01 -3.23 2.57
N LYS A 40 -11.25 -2.71 2.57
CA LYS A 40 -12.49 -3.48 2.80
C LYS A 40 -13.55 -3.06 1.80
N ASN A 41 -14.22 -4.02 1.16
CA ASN A 41 -15.21 -3.77 0.11
C ASN A 41 -14.69 -2.80 -0.96
N ASP A 42 -13.46 -3.03 -1.43
CA ASP A 42 -12.77 -2.22 -2.45
C ASP A 42 -12.53 -0.75 -2.09
N LYS A 43 -12.61 -0.40 -0.79
CA LYS A 43 -12.33 0.94 -0.28
C LYS A 43 -11.27 0.90 0.80
N PHE A 44 -10.39 1.90 0.82
CA PHE A 44 -9.45 2.09 1.91
C PHE A 44 -10.18 2.43 3.21
N VAL A 45 -9.68 1.86 4.31
CA VAL A 45 -10.16 2.11 5.68
C VAL A 45 -9.04 2.75 6.50
N TYR A 46 -8.65 3.97 6.13
CA TYR A 46 -7.49 4.67 6.72
C TYR A 46 -7.53 4.78 8.25
N ASP A 47 -8.69 4.99 8.86
CA ASP A 47 -8.80 5.04 10.33
C ASP A 47 -8.40 3.70 10.98
N ALA A 48 -8.73 2.58 10.33
CA ALA A 48 -8.33 1.24 10.78
C ALA A 48 -6.83 1.03 10.58
N MET A 49 -6.26 1.50 9.48
CA MET A 49 -4.81 1.46 9.22
C MET A 49 -4.04 2.26 10.29
N ILE A 50 -4.46 3.50 10.55
CA ILE A 50 -3.86 4.37 11.58
C ILE A 50 -3.92 3.69 12.95
N LYS A 51 -5.06 3.09 13.31
CA LYS A 51 -5.20 2.36 14.57
C LYS A 51 -4.27 1.15 14.63
N HIS A 52 -4.11 0.42 13.53
CA HIS A 52 -3.22 -0.74 13.46
C HIS A 52 -1.74 -0.33 13.63
N VAL A 53 -1.29 0.70 12.91
CA VAL A 53 0.06 1.25 13.03
C VAL A 53 0.34 1.70 14.46
N ASN A 54 -0.62 2.39 15.10
CA ASN A 54 -0.48 2.81 16.50
C ASN A 54 -0.31 1.65 17.49
N LEU A 55 -0.88 0.47 17.19
CA LEU A 55 -0.84 -0.70 18.06
C LEU A 55 0.38 -1.59 17.82
N VAL A 56 0.79 -1.75 16.56
CA VAL A 56 1.76 -2.77 16.14
C VAL A 56 3.16 -2.21 15.97
N PHE A 57 3.29 -0.96 15.50
CA PHE A 57 4.59 -0.43 15.07
C PHE A 57 5.35 0.17 16.26
N PRO A 58 6.66 -0.08 16.39
CA PRO A 58 7.48 0.55 17.41
C PRO A 58 7.63 2.07 17.14
N PRO A 59 7.96 2.87 18.15
CA PRO A 59 7.95 4.33 18.06
C PRO A 59 8.75 4.90 16.88
N GLU A 60 9.88 4.28 16.54
CA GLU A 60 10.84 4.76 15.54
C GLU A 60 10.28 4.77 14.12
N ILE A 61 9.38 3.82 13.79
CA ILE A 61 8.76 3.73 12.46
C ILE A 61 7.30 4.20 12.46
N LYS A 62 6.67 4.29 13.64
CA LYS A 62 5.26 4.68 13.78
C LYS A 62 4.99 6.07 13.21
N GLU A 63 5.73 7.08 13.65
CA GLU A 63 5.46 8.48 13.24
C GLU A 63 5.63 8.68 11.72
N PRO A 64 6.74 8.22 11.09
CA PRO A 64 6.88 8.28 9.64
C PRO A 64 5.76 7.56 8.88
N THR A 65 5.37 6.35 9.30
CA THR A 65 4.29 5.61 8.65
C THR A 65 2.94 6.35 8.77
N LEU A 66 2.63 6.92 9.93
CA LEU A 66 1.42 7.72 10.11
C LEU A 66 1.42 8.98 9.25
N ALA A 67 2.58 9.64 9.11
CA ALA A 67 2.72 10.80 8.24
C ALA A 67 2.49 10.44 6.77
N ALA A 68 3.05 9.32 6.29
CA ALA A 68 2.82 8.81 4.94
C ALA A 68 1.35 8.47 4.69
N ILE A 69 0.69 7.79 5.63
CA ILE A 69 -0.75 7.48 5.53
C ILE A 69 -1.57 8.76 5.39
N ASN A 70 -1.31 9.76 6.24
CA ASN A 70 -2.07 11.00 6.21
C ASN A 70 -1.81 11.81 4.94
N GLN A 71 -0.58 11.81 4.42
CA GLN A 71 -0.24 12.50 3.17
C GLN A 71 -0.93 11.86 1.96
N CYS A 72 -1.04 10.53 1.93
CA CYS A 72 -1.51 9.78 0.77
C CYS A 72 -2.99 9.41 0.81
N ARG A 73 -3.73 9.76 1.88
CA ARG A 73 -5.11 9.28 2.14
C ARG A 73 -6.19 9.70 1.15
N ASP A 74 -5.88 10.64 0.26
CA ASP A 74 -6.80 11.15 -0.76
C ASP A 74 -6.42 10.70 -2.18
N VAL A 75 -5.29 9.99 -2.33
CA VAL A 75 -4.82 9.51 -3.63
C VAL A 75 -5.79 8.49 -4.22
N ASP A 76 -6.37 7.60 -3.40
CA ASP A 76 -7.33 6.60 -3.86
C ASP A 76 -8.58 7.21 -4.51
N LYS A 77 -8.98 8.41 -4.10
CA LYS A 77 -10.17 9.10 -4.63
C LYS A 77 -10.02 9.53 -6.09
N GLN A 78 -8.79 9.57 -6.61
CA GLN A 78 -8.52 9.95 -8.00
C GLN A 78 -8.77 8.78 -8.97
N TYR A 79 -8.94 7.56 -8.47
CA TYR A 79 -9.02 6.35 -9.28
C TYR A 79 -10.32 5.59 -8.99
N ALA A 80 -11.10 5.30 -10.04
CA ALA A 80 -12.33 4.52 -9.92
C ALA A 80 -12.05 3.03 -9.67
N ASP A 81 -10.92 2.54 -10.18
CA ASP A 81 -10.51 1.16 -10.00
C ASP A 81 -9.69 0.98 -8.71
N SER A 82 -10.10 0.01 -7.89
CA SER A 82 -9.49 -0.23 -6.58
C SER A 82 -8.07 -0.79 -6.62
N CYS A 83 -7.66 -1.46 -7.71
CA CYS A 83 -6.27 -1.87 -7.83
C CYS A 83 -5.38 -0.69 -8.27
N GLU A 84 -5.84 0.15 -9.19
CA GLU A 84 -5.13 1.40 -9.55
C GLU A 84 -4.98 2.29 -8.32
N ALA A 85 -6.07 2.50 -7.58
CA ALA A 85 -6.05 3.24 -6.32
C ALA A 85 -5.01 2.66 -5.35
N ALA A 86 -4.96 1.34 -5.19
CA ALA A 86 -4.01 0.69 -4.29
C ALA A 86 -2.55 0.90 -4.73
N TYR A 87 -2.28 0.78 -6.02
CA TYR A 87 -0.97 1.04 -6.60
C TYR A 87 -0.50 2.48 -6.35
N TRP A 88 -1.33 3.47 -6.65
CA TRP A 88 -0.95 4.88 -6.51
C TRP A 88 -0.82 5.32 -5.05
N VAL A 89 -1.64 4.76 -4.16
CA VAL A 89 -1.48 4.97 -2.71
C VAL A 89 -0.14 4.38 -2.23
N ALA A 90 0.21 3.16 -2.63
CA ALA A 90 1.46 2.52 -2.25
C ALA A 90 2.67 3.32 -2.76
N LYS A 91 2.64 3.73 -4.03
CA LYS A 91 3.67 4.55 -4.64
C LYS A 91 3.82 5.91 -3.95
N CYS A 92 2.72 6.58 -3.60
CA CYS A 92 2.75 7.82 -2.82
C CYS A 92 3.43 7.62 -1.46
N MET A 93 3.12 6.52 -0.76
CA MET A 93 3.73 6.23 0.55
C MET A 93 5.24 5.99 0.43
N TYR A 94 5.66 5.25 -0.61
CA TYR A 94 7.07 5.06 -0.92
C TYR A 94 7.78 6.39 -1.26
N GLU A 95 7.20 7.21 -2.13
CA GLU A 95 7.77 8.52 -2.50
C GLU A 95 7.87 9.49 -1.31
N TYR A 96 6.93 9.40 -0.36
CA TYR A 96 6.95 10.21 0.85
C TYR A 96 8.03 9.79 1.85
N GLY A 97 8.24 8.49 2.02
CA GLY A 97 9.14 7.95 3.04
C GLY A 97 9.68 6.58 2.66
N PRO A 98 10.62 6.49 1.70
CA PRO A 98 11.07 5.22 1.14
C PRO A 98 11.82 4.37 2.18
N GLU A 99 12.53 5.01 3.11
CA GLU A 99 13.25 4.32 4.20
C GLU A 99 12.32 3.62 5.21
N GLN A 100 11.07 4.07 5.33
CA GLN A 100 10.07 3.52 6.26
C GLN A 100 8.91 2.85 5.53
N PHE A 101 8.99 2.75 4.20
CA PHE A 101 8.03 2.01 3.40
C PHE A 101 8.32 0.52 3.53
N PHE A 102 7.31 -0.21 4.02
CA PHE A 102 7.36 -1.66 4.14
C PHE A 102 6.29 -2.28 3.26
N PHE A 103 6.67 -3.26 2.43
CA PHE A 103 5.74 -3.95 1.54
C PHE A 103 6.01 -5.47 1.54
N PRO A 104 5.04 -6.30 1.99
CA PRO A 104 5.17 -7.76 2.07
C PRO A 104 5.31 -8.53 0.75
#